data_AF-A0AA44VR96-F1
#
_entry.id   AF-A0AA44VR96-F1
#
_cell.length_a   1.000
_cell.length_b   1.000
_cell.length_c   1.000
_cell.angle_alpha   90.00
_cell.angle_beta   90.00
_cell.angle_gamma   90.00
#
_symmetry.space_group_name_H-M   'P 1'
#
loop_
_entity.id
_entity.type
_entity.pdbx_description
1 polymer ?
#
loop_
_entity_poly.entity_id
_entity_poly.type
_entity_poly.pdbx_seq_one_letter_code
_entity_poly.pdbx_strand_id
1 'polypeptide(L)'
;MITDNAAARLLSILESGNAINANFETKKAWMRIFDLEPSTPNVESVLMSKLGQVMLLPHETRILIEQYYPSQVSSLAHTLHQIQKAFTNQNLSSTWATFISHIDSHCIATLSMTSALLDNKLETQLIEIDTLNDFKGKVQTILDETITSDLSLEFKKFMSRYLQKIVNAINDYLISGALPILDAIESTLGHAVLDPSFRDELKGTETGAKIRIMLSDLANVVTVATAATGAVAYLASNGLPLLG
;
A
#
# COMPACT_ATOMS: atom_id res chain seq x y z
N MET A 1 14.31 -7.98 10.70
CA MET A 1 13.18 -7.12 11.09
C MET A 1 12.69 -6.55 9.77
N ILE A 2 11.53 -6.95 9.29
CA ILE A 2 11.05 -6.48 7.98
C ILE A 2 10.50 -5.07 8.23
N THR A 3 10.98 -4.08 7.48
CA THR A 3 10.46 -2.71 7.52
C THR A 3 9.60 -2.45 6.28
N ASP A 4 8.85 -1.37 6.29
CA ASP A 4 8.10 -0.93 5.11
C ASP A 4 9.01 -0.10 4.18
N ASN A 5 9.77 -0.79 3.32
CA ASN A 5 10.47 -0.17 2.20
C ASN A 5 10.26 -0.97 0.90
N ALA A 6 10.46 -0.31 -0.25
CA ALA A 6 10.19 -0.92 -1.55
C ALA A 6 11.01 -2.19 -1.82
N ALA A 7 12.27 -2.25 -1.35
CA ALA A 7 13.12 -3.43 -1.52
C ALA A 7 12.65 -4.60 -0.64
N ALA A 8 12.25 -4.33 0.61
CA ALA A 8 11.65 -5.34 1.50
C ALA A 8 10.35 -5.91 0.92
N ARG A 9 9.47 -5.04 0.40
CA ARG A 9 8.20 -5.45 -0.24
C ARG A 9 8.46 -6.32 -1.47
N LEU A 10 9.38 -5.90 -2.34
CA LEU A 10 9.78 -6.67 -3.51
C LEU A 10 10.39 -8.02 -3.12
N LEU A 11 11.27 -8.04 -2.13
CA LEU A 11 11.89 -9.26 -1.61
C LEU A 11 10.84 -10.24 -1.10
N SER A 12 9.92 -9.80 -0.25
CA SER A 12 8.83 -10.62 0.31
C SER A 12 7.96 -11.26 -0.78
N ILE A 13 7.62 -10.48 -1.82
CA ILE A 13 6.86 -10.96 -2.98
C ILE A 13 7.63 -12.05 -3.74
N LEU A 14 8.92 -11.83 -4.00
CA LEU A 14 9.75 -12.78 -4.74
C LEU A 14 10.05 -14.06 -3.93
N GLU A 15 10.24 -13.94 -2.62
CA GLU A 15 10.40 -15.08 -1.70
C GLU A 15 9.12 -15.93 -1.65
N SER A 16 7.95 -15.27 -1.57
CA SER A 16 6.65 -15.94 -1.68
C SER A 16 6.49 -16.67 -3.01
N GLY A 17 6.95 -16.05 -4.10
CA GLY A 17 7.01 -16.67 -5.43
C GLY A 17 7.94 -17.87 -5.52
N ASN A 18 9.10 -17.83 -4.87
CA ASN A 18 10.06 -18.93 -4.83
C ASN A 18 9.53 -20.17 -4.08
N ALA A 19 8.60 -19.98 -3.14
CA ALA A 19 7.94 -21.07 -2.44
C ALA A 19 6.87 -21.80 -3.30
N ILE A 20 6.48 -21.24 -4.45
CA ILE A 20 5.47 -21.82 -5.34
C ILE A 20 6.12 -22.80 -6.32
N ASN A 21 5.46 -23.94 -6.54
CA ASN A 21 5.92 -24.94 -7.50
C ASN A 21 6.04 -24.35 -8.92
N ALA A 22 7.18 -24.55 -9.58
CA ALA A 22 7.45 -24.00 -10.91
C ALA A 22 6.46 -24.47 -12.01
N ASN A 23 5.83 -25.63 -11.85
CA ASN A 23 4.84 -26.14 -12.80
C ASN A 23 3.42 -25.57 -12.56
N PHE A 24 3.24 -24.73 -11.54
CA PHE A 24 1.97 -24.09 -11.25
C PHE A 24 1.62 -23.06 -12.34
N GLU A 25 0.34 -22.80 -12.57
CA GLU A 25 -0.08 -21.79 -13.55
C GLU A 25 0.31 -20.38 -13.07
N THR A 26 0.99 -19.59 -13.92
CA THR A 26 1.53 -18.27 -13.56
C THR A 26 0.47 -17.34 -12.98
N LYS A 27 -0.71 -17.28 -13.61
CA LYS A 27 -1.82 -16.48 -13.12
C LYS A 27 -2.27 -16.88 -11.71
N LYS A 28 -2.40 -18.19 -11.46
CA LYS A 28 -2.77 -18.71 -10.13
C LYS A 28 -1.67 -18.50 -9.11
N ALA A 29 -0.40 -18.54 -9.52
CA ALA A 29 0.72 -18.21 -8.65
C ALA A 29 0.61 -16.77 -8.14
N TRP A 30 0.36 -15.82 -9.05
CA TRP A 30 0.16 -14.41 -8.68
C TRP A 30 -1.09 -14.19 -7.83
N MET A 31 -2.20 -14.84 -8.16
CA MET A 31 -3.41 -14.77 -7.32
C MET A 31 -3.12 -15.26 -5.90
N ARG A 32 -2.34 -16.34 -5.74
CA ARG A 32 -1.93 -16.85 -4.43
C ARG A 32 -1.01 -15.88 -3.69
N ILE A 33 -0.05 -15.25 -4.37
CA ILE A 33 0.85 -14.25 -3.76
C ILE A 33 0.06 -13.05 -3.22
N PHE A 34 -1.00 -12.65 -3.92
CA PHE A 34 -1.83 -11.50 -3.56
C PHE A 34 -3.09 -11.85 -2.76
N ASP A 35 -3.23 -13.10 -2.32
CA ASP A 35 -4.40 -13.60 -1.58
C ASP A 35 -5.73 -13.29 -2.28
N LEU A 36 -5.77 -13.49 -3.60
CA LEU A 36 -6.94 -13.22 -4.44
C LEU A 36 -7.73 -14.50 -4.72
N GLU A 37 -8.97 -14.53 -4.24
CA GLU A 37 -9.90 -15.61 -4.53
C GLU A 37 -10.53 -15.47 -5.93
N PRO A 38 -10.75 -16.57 -6.67
CA PRO A 38 -11.42 -16.53 -7.98
C PRO A 38 -12.83 -15.94 -7.94
N SER A 39 -13.51 -15.99 -6.78
CA SER A 39 -14.83 -15.40 -6.56
C SER A 39 -14.79 -13.88 -6.34
N THR A 40 -13.60 -13.28 -6.25
CA THR A 40 -13.46 -11.83 -6.07
C THR A 40 -14.06 -11.09 -7.26
N PRO A 41 -14.95 -10.10 -7.05
CA PRO A 41 -15.48 -9.30 -8.14
C PRO A 41 -14.37 -8.62 -8.94
N ASN A 42 -14.44 -8.71 -10.27
CA ASN A 42 -13.44 -8.13 -11.18
C ASN A 42 -11.99 -8.61 -10.92
N VAL A 43 -11.81 -9.86 -10.46
CA VAL A 43 -10.51 -10.42 -10.05
C VAL A 43 -9.41 -10.23 -11.10
N GLU A 44 -9.72 -10.31 -12.40
CA GLU A 44 -8.74 -10.08 -13.48
C GLU A 44 -8.18 -8.66 -13.44
N SER A 45 -9.06 -7.67 -13.33
CA SER A 45 -8.67 -6.25 -13.28
C SER A 45 -7.87 -5.94 -12.02
N VAL A 46 -8.28 -6.52 -10.89
CA VAL A 46 -7.55 -6.40 -9.61
C VAL A 46 -6.16 -7.01 -9.71
N LEU A 47 -6.06 -8.22 -10.28
CA LEU A 47 -4.79 -8.89 -10.50
C LEU A 47 -3.86 -8.05 -11.39
N MET A 48 -4.36 -7.53 -12.52
CA MET A 48 -3.55 -6.71 -13.43
C MET A 48 -3.09 -5.42 -12.75
N SER A 49 -3.94 -4.80 -11.94
CA SER A 49 -3.58 -3.60 -11.18
C SER A 49 -2.46 -3.89 -10.17
N LYS A 50 -2.59 -4.96 -9.37
CA LYS A 50 -1.56 -5.37 -8.41
C LYS A 50 -0.23 -5.72 -9.10
N LEU A 51 -0.27 -6.45 -10.22
CA LEU A 51 0.92 -6.71 -11.02
C LEU A 51 1.60 -5.43 -11.50
N GLY A 52 0.82 -4.46 -12.00
CA GLY A 52 1.34 -3.16 -12.39
C GLY A 52 2.05 -2.43 -11.24
N GLN A 53 1.48 -2.49 -10.02
CA GLN A 53 2.11 -1.92 -8.84
C GLN A 53 3.42 -2.64 -8.47
N VAL A 54 3.45 -3.98 -8.48
CA VAL A 54 4.69 -4.74 -8.20
C VAL A 54 5.78 -4.43 -9.22
N MET A 55 5.42 -4.23 -10.50
CA MET A 55 6.36 -3.87 -11.55
C MET A 55 7.05 -2.51 -11.33
N LEU A 56 6.51 -1.65 -10.46
CA LEU A 56 7.12 -0.37 -10.08
C LEU A 56 8.16 -0.50 -8.96
N LEU A 57 8.04 -1.52 -8.10
CA LEU A 57 8.94 -1.71 -6.95
C LEU A 57 10.44 -1.76 -7.29
N PRO A 58 10.89 -2.39 -8.39
CA PRO A 58 12.30 -2.34 -8.79
C PRO A 58 12.79 -0.91 -9.04
N HIS A 59 11.94 -0.07 -9.65
CA HIS A 59 12.26 1.32 -9.93
C HIS A 59 12.26 2.17 -8.66
N GLU A 60 11.27 2.00 -7.78
CA GLU A 60 11.21 2.66 -6.47
C GLU A 60 12.43 2.32 -5.62
N THR A 61 12.81 1.04 -5.59
CA THR A 61 14.03 0.56 -4.91
C THR A 61 15.28 1.27 -5.42
N ARG A 62 15.41 1.39 -6.75
CA ARG A 62 16.53 2.09 -7.38
C ARG A 62 16.57 3.57 -7.00
N ILE A 63 15.42 4.26 -7.00
CA ILE A 63 15.33 5.68 -6.60
C ILE A 63 15.80 5.86 -5.16
N LEU A 64 15.31 5.03 -4.23
CA LEU A 64 15.69 5.14 -2.81
C LEU A 64 17.19 4.92 -2.62
N ILE A 65 17.78 3.95 -3.34
CA ILE A 65 19.23 3.72 -3.27
C ILE A 65 20.02 4.84 -3.91
N GLU A 66 19.57 5.40 -5.04
CA GLU A 66 20.19 6.58 -5.65
C GLU A 66 20.16 7.78 -4.70
N GLN A 67 19.07 7.96 -3.95
CA GLN A 67 18.90 9.04 -3.00
C GLN A 67 19.77 8.90 -1.75
N TYR A 68 19.79 7.73 -1.12
CA TYR A 68 20.44 7.54 0.19
C TYR A 68 21.82 6.88 0.12
N TYR A 69 22.11 6.13 -0.94
CA TYR A 69 23.32 5.32 -1.12
C TYR A 69 23.79 5.30 -2.59
N PRO A 70 24.06 6.46 -3.22
CA PRO A 70 24.31 6.56 -4.66
C PRO A 70 25.47 5.68 -5.16
N SER A 71 26.47 5.41 -4.31
CA SER A 71 27.59 4.52 -4.64
C SER A 71 27.20 3.05 -4.81
N GLN A 72 26.01 2.64 -4.37
CA GLN A 72 25.52 1.26 -4.42
C GLN A 72 24.57 0.99 -5.60
N VAL A 73 24.24 1.99 -6.41
CA VAL A 73 23.29 1.83 -7.53
C VAL A 73 23.77 0.79 -8.55
N SER A 74 25.07 0.74 -8.85
CA SER A 74 25.64 -0.23 -9.79
C SER A 74 25.52 -1.67 -9.29
N SER A 75 25.58 -1.88 -7.97
CA SER A 75 25.43 -3.19 -7.33
C SER A 75 24.05 -3.81 -7.56
N LEU A 76 23.03 -2.99 -7.86
CA LEU A 76 21.67 -3.44 -8.13
C LEU A 76 21.40 -3.79 -9.59
N ALA A 77 22.26 -3.37 -10.52
CA ALA A 77 21.96 -3.38 -11.95
C ALA A 77 21.59 -4.79 -12.48
N HIS A 78 22.34 -5.82 -12.07
CA HIS A 78 22.04 -7.20 -12.47
C HIS A 78 20.68 -7.66 -11.95
N THR A 79 20.43 -7.51 -10.65
CA THR A 79 19.17 -7.91 -10.00
C THR A 79 17.97 -7.21 -10.61
N LEU A 80 18.03 -5.89 -10.80
CA LEU A 80 16.95 -5.12 -11.41
C LEU A 80 16.70 -5.55 -12.87
N HIS A 81 17.76 -5.83 -13.63
CA HIS A 81 17.63 -6.32 -15.00
C HIS A 81 16.98 -7.71 -15.06
N GLN A 82 17.35 -8.65 -14.18
CA GLN A 82 16.72 -9.97 -14.13
C GLN A 82 15.24 -9.89 -13.76
N ILE A 83 14.90 -9.08 -12.75
CA ILE A 83 13.52 -8.88 -12.31
C ILE A 83 12.70 -8.23 -13.42
N GLN A 84 13.24 -7.21 -14.09
CA GLN A 84 12.58 -6.57 -15.23
C GLN A 84 12.32 -7.59 -16.35
N LYS A 85 13.32 -8.41 -16.68
CA LYS A 85 13.20 -9.46 -17.69
C LYS A 85 12.14 -10.50 -17.33
N ALA A 86 12.05 -10.88 -16.04
CA ALA A 86 11.02 -11.77 -15.53
C ALA A 86 9.62 -11.18 -15.77
N PHE A 87 9.42 -9.90 -15.41
CA PHE A 87 8.14 -9.22 -15.61
C PHE A 87 7.77 -9.00 -17.07
N THR A 88 8.71 -8.67 -17.95
CA THR A 88 8.42 -8.42 -19.38
C THR A 88 8.15 -9.70 -20.15
N ASN A 89 8.77 -10.82 -19.77
CA ASN A 89 8.65 -12.09 -20.49
C ASN A 89 7.58 -13.01 -19.87
N GLN A 90 6.95 -12.61 -18.77
CA GLN A 90 5.94 -13.43 -18.12
C GLN A 90 4.77 -13.72 -19.08
N ASN A 91 4.29 -14.96 -19.04
CA ASN A 91 3.04 -15.34 -19.68
C ASN A 91 2.10 -15.90 -18.61
N LEU A 92 0.99 -15.19 -18.39
CA LEU A 92 0.01 -15.54 -17.36
C LEU A 92 -0.67 -16.89 -17.62
N SER A 93 -0.74 -17.31 -18.88
CA SER A 93 -1.30 -18.60 -19.30
C SER A 93 -0.25 -19.73 -19.32
N SER A 94 0.99 -19.45 -18.92
CA SER A 94 2.09 -20.42 -18.89
C SER A 94 2.31 -20.98 -17.47
N THR A 95 3.34 -21.80 -17.33
CA THR A 95 3.85 -22.28 -16.05
C THR A 95 4.69 -21.21 -15.35
N TRP A 96 4.63 -21.17 -14.02
CA TRP A 96 5.35 -20.25 -13.15
C TRP A 96 6.86 -20.26 -13.37
N ALA A 97 7.40 -21.39 -13.84
CA ALA A 97 8.79 -21.57 -14.27
C ALA A 97 9.26 -20.42 -15.19
N THR A 98 8.40 -19.91 -16.08
CA THR A 98 8.79 -18.84 -17.02
C THR A 98 9.05 -17.50 -16.34
N PHE A 99 8.52 -17.29 -15.14
CA PHE A 99 8.83 -16.11 -14.32
C PHE A 99 9.94 -16.42 -13.33
N ILE A 100 9.78 -17.46 -12.52
CA ILE A 100 10.64 -17.69 -11.36
C ILE A 100 12.06 -18.15 -11.75
N SER A 101 12.27 -18.72 -12.94
CA SER A 101 13.61 -19.08 -13.41
C SER A 101 14.55 -17.88 -13.60
N HIS A 102 14.00 -16.67 -13.70
CA HIS A 102 14.77 -15.44 -13.79
C HIS A 102 15.19 -14.90 -12.41
N ILE A 103 14.59 -15.39 -11.32
CA ILE A 103 14.83 -14.92 -9.96
C ILE A 103 15.84 -15.87 -9.31
N ASP A 104 17.12 -15.57 -9.48
CA ASP A 104 18.19 -16.39 -8.90
C ASP A 104 18.47 -16.05 -7.42
N SER A 105 19.29 -16.88 -6.77
CA SER A 105 19.70 -16.66 -5.38
C SER A 105 20.46 -15.34 -5.20
N HIS A 106 21.11 -14.83 -6.24
CA HIS A 106 21.80 -13.56 -6.21
C HIS A 106 20.81 -12.38 -6.16
N CYS A 107 19.68 -12.46 -6.86
CA CYS A 107 18.61 -11.47 -6.79
C CYS A 107 18.07 -11.35 -5.36
N ILE A 108 17.78 -12.48 -4.72
CA ILE A 108 17.29 -12.53 -3.33
C ILE A 108 18.33 -11.98 -2.35
N ALA A 109 19.59 -12.41 -2.44
CA ALA A 109 20.65 -11.94 -1.56
C ALA A 109 20.90 -10.42 -1.70
N THR A 110 20.92 -9.93 -2.94
CA THR A 110 21.12 -8.50 -3.22
C THR A 110 19.94 -7.67 -2.69
N LEU A 111 18.68 -8.08 -2.94
CA LEU A 111 17.51 -7.39 -2.39
C LEU A 111 17.46 -7.42 -0.86
N SER A 112 17.87 -8.53 -0.24
CA SER A 112 17.99 -8.63 1.22
C SER A 112 18.97 -7.62 1.79
N MET A 113 20.16 -7.50 1.20
CA MET A 113 21.13 -6.47 1.60
C MET A 113 20.61 -5.06 1.33
N THR A 114 19.99 -4.81 0.18
CA THR A 114 19.39 -3.52 -0.17
C THR A 114 18.29 -3.12 0.81
N SER A 115 17.42 -4.05 1.19
CA SER A 115 16.42 -3.83 2.24
C SER A 115 17.10 -3.40 3.53
N ALA A 116 18.07 -4.16 4.02
CA ALA A 116 18.76 -3.85 5.28
C ALA A 116 19.48 -2.49 5.27
N LEU A 117 20.00 -2.07 4.10
CA LEU A 117 20.57 -0.73 3.94
C LEU A 117 19.50 0.36 4.03
N LEU A 118 18.37 0.19 3.33
CA LEU A 118 17.28 1.16 3.35
C LEU A 118 16.62 1.25 4.74
N ASP A 119 16.48 0.12 5.44
CA ASP A 119 15.97 0.05 6.82
C ASP A 119 16.75 1.00 7.75
N ASN A 120 18.07 1.05 7.59
CA ASN A 120 18.94 1.89 8.40
C ASN A 120 18.75 3.40 8.16
N LYS A 121 18.10 3.80 7.06
CA LYS A 121 17.88 5.22 6.71
C LYS A 121 16.44 5.67 6.84
N LEU A 122 15.49 4.82 6.49
CA LEU A 122 14.10 5.21 6.39
C LEU A 122 13.39 5.15 7.75
N GLU A 123 13.89 4.36 8.69
CA GLU A 123 13.30 4.18 10.03
C GLU A 123 11.81 3.79 9.99
N THR A 124 11.34 3.23 8.87
CA THR A 124 9.95 2.80 8.68
C THR A 124 9.67 1.52 9.46
N GLN A 125 8.40 1.32 9.79
CA GLN A 125 7.92 0.15 10.53
C GLN A 125 6.79 -0.52 9.76
N LEU A 126 6.69 -1.84 9.88
CA LEU A 126 5.53 -2.56 9.38
C LEU A 126 4.32 -2.29 10.27
N ILE A 127 3.16 -2.19 9.63
CA ILE A 127 1.87 -2.27 10.31
C ILE A 127 1.45 -3.73 10.30
N GLU A 128 1.06 -4.26 11.46
CA GLU A 128 0.60 -5.64 11.57
C GLU A 128 -0.64 -5.86 10.71
N ILE A 129 -0.70 -7.01 10.04
CA ILE A 129 -1.80 -7.34 9.11
C ILE A 129 -3.16 -7.37 9.82
N ASP A 130 -3.20 -7.84 11.07
CA ASP A 130 -4.42 -7.87 11.89
C ASP A 130 -4.89 -6.44 12.20
N THR A 131 -3.96 -5.54 12.52
CA THR A 131 -4.28 -4.11 12.70
C THR A 131 -4.86 -3.50 11.43
N LEU A 132 -4.29 -3.79 10.26
CA LEU A 132 -4.81 -3.32 8.97
C LEU A 132 -6.18 -3.91 8.64
N ASN A 133 -6.41 -5.19 8.94
CA ASN A 133 -7.70 -5.85 8.75
C ASN A 133 -8.78 -5.24 9.64
N ASP A 134 -8.45 -4.91 10.89
CA ASP A 134 -9.35 -4.21 11.81
C ASP A 134 -9.74 -2.83 11.26
N PHE A 135 -8.75 -2.05 10.78
CA PHE A 135 -9.04 -0.75 10.16
C PHE A 135 -9.87 -0.90 8.88
N LYS A 136 -9.55 -1.86 8.02
CA LYS A 136 -10.33 -2.16 6.82
C LYS A 136 -11.80 -2.42 7.18
N GLY A 137 -12.06 -3.27 8.18
CA GLY A 137 -13.41 -3.57 8.66
C GLY A 137 -14.13 -2.34 9.20
N LYS A 138 -13.44 -1.50 10.00
CA LYS A 138 -13.99 -0.24 10.51
C LYS A 138 -14.32 0.75 9.40
N VAL A 139 -13.41 0.95 8.45
CA VAL A 139 -13.62 1.88 7.32
C VAL A 139 -14.79 1.40 6.46
N GLN A 140 -14.89 0.10 6.19
CA GLN A 140 -16.00 -0.47 5.42
C GLN A 140 -17.34 -0.27 6.15
N THR A 141 -17.38 -0.50 7.46
CA THR A 141 -18.59 -0.26 8.26
C THR A 141 -19.01 1.20 8.20
N ILE A 142 -18.07 2.13 8.36
CA ILE A 142 -18.34 3.58 8.28
C ILE A 142 -18.78 4.00 6.87
N LEU A 143 -18.23 3.38 5.82
CA LEU A 143 -18.65 3.61 4.44
C LEU A 143 -20.12 3.22 4.24
N ASP A 144 -20.52 2.04 4.72
CA ASP A 144 -21.89 1.55 4.62
C ASP A 144 -22.87 2.44 5.44
N GLU A 145 -22.47 2.85 6.64
CA GLU A 145 -23.21 3.82 7.45
C GLU A 145 -23.35 5.17 6.72
N THR A 146 -22.27 5.67 6.10
CA THR A 146 -22.28 6.94 5.37
C THR A 146 -23.26 6.88 4.20
N ILE A 147 -23.27 5.80 3.43
CA ILE A 147 -24.15 5.63 2.26
C ILE A 147 -25.64 5.60 2.69
N THR A 148 -25.94 4.93 3.80
CA THR A 148 -27.31 4.72 4.30
C THR A 148 -27.84 5.87 5.17
N SER A 149 -26.98 6.78 5.61
CA SER A 149 -27.34 7.92 6.45
C SER A 149 -28.16 9.01 5.76
N ASP A 150 -28.78 9.86 6.58
CA ASP A 150 -29.51 11.06 6.16
C ASP A 150 -28.60 12.28 5.89
N LEU A 151 -27.29 12.06 5.74
CA LEU A 151 -26.32 13.10 5.36
C LEU A 151 -26.59 13.67 3.97
N SER A 152 -26.03 14.83 3.66
CA SER A 152 -26.25 15.45 2.37
C SER A 152 -25.72 14.57 1.24
N LEU A 153 -26.37 14.64 0.07
CA LEU A 153 -25.96 13.86 -1.10
C LEU A 153 -24.52 14.18 -1.51
N GLU A 154 -24.12 15.44 -1.38
CA GLU A 154 -22.77 15.89 -1.70
C GLU A 154 -21.75 15.32 -0.73
N PHE A 155 -21.99 15.40 0.58
CA PHE A 155 -21.13 14.79 1.59
C PHE A 155 -21.00 13.29 1.37
N LYS A 156 -22.12 12.57 1.19
CA LYS A 156 -22.10 11.12 0.94
C LYS A 156 -21.25 10.76 -0.28
N LYS A 157 -21.39 11.50 -1.38
CA LYS A 157 -20.63 11.28 -2.61
C LYS A 157 -19.12 11.42 -2.38
N PHE A 158 -18.70 12.50 -1.73
CA PHE A 158 -17.27 12.75 -1.50
C PHE A 158 -16.70 11.82 -0.44
N MET A 159 -17.38 11.68 0.70
CA MET A 159 -16.91 10.85 1.80
C MET A 159 -16.81 9.38 1.40
N SER A 160 -17.80 8.85 0.68
CA SER A 160 -17.75 7.45 0.20
C SER A 160 -16.54 7.22 -0.71
N ARG A 161 -16.22 8.18 -1.58
CA ARG A 161 -15.03 8.11 -2.45
C ARG A 161 -13.73 8.11 -1.64
N TYR A 162 -13.63 8.94 -0.61
CA TYR A 162 -12.45 9.01 0.26
C TYR A 162 -12.26 7.75 1.10
N LEU A 163 -13.32 7.26 1.74
CA LEU A 163 -13.30 6.00 2.49
C LEU A 163 -12.92 4.82 1.60
N GLN A 164 -13.45 4.75 0.37
CA GLN A 164 -13.05 3.72 -0.59
C GLN A 164 -11.57 3.82 -0.99
N LYS A 165 -11.03 5.04 -1.13
CA LYS A 165 -9.59 5.24 -1.40
C LYS A 165 -8.74 4.70 -0.25
N ILE A 166 -9.16 4.89 1.01
CA ILE A 166 -8.49 4.35 2.19
C ILE A 166 -8.56 2.81 2.20
N VAL A 167 -9.73 2.21 1.97
CA VAL A 167 -9.89 0.75 1.89
C VAL A 167 -8.97 0.16 0.83
N ASN A 168 -8.89 0.79 -0.34
CA ASN A 168 -8.03 0.33 -1.43
C ASN A 168 -6.54 0.43 -1.06
N ALA A 169 -6.11 1.54 -0.45
CA ALA A 169 -4.73 1.69 0.03
C ALA A 169 -4.36 0.63 1.08
N ILE A 170 -5.28 0.29 1.99
CA ILE A 170 -5.07 -0.80 2.95
C ILE A 170 -4.95 -2.15 2.24
N ASN A 171 -5.82 -2.45 1.27
CA ASN A 171 -5.77 -3.70 0.50
C ASN A 171 -4.49 -3.86 -0.34
N ASP A 172 -3.86 -2.74 -0.70
CA ASP A 172 -2.63 -2.71 -1.49
C ASP A 172 -1.37 -2.53 -0.63
N TYR A 173 -1.49 -2.52 0.70
CA TYR A 173 -0.40 -2.24 1.64
C TYR A 173 0.84 -3.12 1.41
N LEU A 174 0.64 -4.43 1.19
CA LEU A 174 1.75 -5.37 0.98
C LEU A 174 2.63 -5.00 -0.23
N ILE A 175 2.04 -4.33 -1.23
CA ILE A 175 2.74 -3.91 -2.45
C ILE A 175 3.18 -2.46 -2.33
N SER A 176 2.34 -1.57 -1.80
CA SER A 176 2.50 -0.12 -1.91
C SER A 176 2.99 0.57 -0.63
N GLY A 177 2.98 -0.15 0.50
CA GLY A 177 3.38 0.36 1.81
C GLY A 177 2.33 1.25 2.46
N ALA A 178 2.73 1.92 3.54
CA ALA A 178 1.89 2.76 4.39
C ALA A 178 1.63 4.16 3.78
N LEU A 179 2.52 4.64 2.91
CA LEU A 179 2.45 6.00 2.38
C LEU A 179 1.15 6.30 1.61
N PRO A 180 0.63 5.42 0.73
CA PRO A 180 -0.66 5.66 0.06
C PRO A 180 -1.86 5.75 1.02
N ILE A 181 -1.78 5.09 2.19
CA ILE A 181 -2.82 5.19 3.22
C ILE A 181 -2.78 6.61 3.81
N LEU A 182 -1.58 7.11 4.10
CA LEU A 182 -1.36 8.48 4.59
C LEU A 182 -1.88 9.51 3.59
N ASP A 183 -1.51 9.38 2.31
CA ASP A 183 -1.96 10.28 1.23
C ASP A 183 -3.49 10.29 1.10
N ALA A 184 -4.15 9.16 1.31
CA ALA A 184 -5.61 9.06 1.28
C ALA A 184 -6.26 9.81 2.45
N ILE A 185 -5.68 9.70 3.65
CA ILE A 185 -6.11 10.45 4.84
C ILE A 185 -5.91 11.95 4.62
N GLU A 186 -4.73 12.36 4.17
CA GLU A 186 -4.42 13.77 3.91
C GLU A 186 -5.35 14.37 2.85
N SER A 187 -5.65 13.62 1.79
CA SER A 187 -6.61 14.04 0.76
C SER A 187 -8.00 14.31 1.37
N THR A 188 -8.40 13.50 2.34
CA THR A 188 -9.71 13.59 3.02
C THR A 188 -9.74 14.81 3.95
N LEU A 189 -8.71 14.96 4.79
CA LEU A 189 -8.59 16.09 5.71
C LEU A 189 -8.44 17.42 4.97
N GLY A 190 -7.64 17.44 3.90
CA GLY A 190 -7.47 18.62 3.06
C GLY A 190 -8.78 19.09 2.42
N HIS A 191 -9.62 18.16 1.95
CA HIS A 191 -10.95 18.51 1.45
C HIS A 191 -11.83 19.11 2.56
N ALA A 192 -11.83 18.51 3.75
CA ALA A 192 -12.57 19.01 4.89
C ALA A 192 -12.10 20.39 5.38
N VAL A 193 -10.83 20.74 5.19
CA VAL A 193 -10.33 22.08 5.51
C VAL A 193 -10.82 23.12 4.49
N LEU A 194 -10.90 22.75 3.22
CA LEU A 194 -11.23 23.66 2.11
C LEU A 194 -12.73 23.87 1.89
N ASP A 195 -13.57 22.90 2.29
CA ASP A 195 -15.03 22.96 2.13
C ASP A 195 -15.72 23.10 3.51
N PRO A 196 -16.24 24.30 3.86
CA PRO A 196 -16.93 24.52 5.12
C PRO A 196 -18.17 23.64 5.31
N SER A 197 -18.93 23.37 4.24
CA SER A 197 -20.16 22.57 4.33
C SER A 197 -19.85 21.11 4.65
N PHE A 198 -18.83 20.56 3.98
CA PHE A 198 -18.30 19.24 4.26
C PHE A 198 -17.75 19.15 5.69
N ARG A 199 -17.03 20.18 6.13
CA ARG A 199 -16.51 20.27 7.49
C ARG A 199 -17.61 20.26 8.53
N ASP A 200 -18.66 21.04 8.33
CA ASP A 200 -19.74 21.19 9.31
C ASP A 200 -20.53 19.88 9.46
N GLU A 201 -20.75 19.13 8.37
CA GLU A 201 -21.32 17.78 8.45
C GLU A 201 -20.40 16.78 9.16
N LEU A 202 -19.09 16.86 8.89
CA LEU A 202 -18.08 16.03 9.56
C LEU A 202 -18.02 16.31 11.08
N LYS A 203 -18.30 17.55 11.50
CA LYS A 203 -18.34 17.95 12.92
C LYS A 203 -19.67 17.64 13.60
N GLY A 204 -20.78 17.92 12.91
CA GLY A 204 -22.12 18.05 13.50
C GLY A 204 -22.94 16.76 13.54
N THR A 205 -22.41 15.66 12.99
CA THR A 205 -23.15 14.40 12.83
C THR A 205 -22.46 13.25 13.56
N GLU A 206 -23.24 12.25 14.00
CA GLU A 206 -22.71 11.06 14.67
C GLU A 206 -21.77 10.27 13.73
N THR A 207 -22.19 10.07 12.48
CA THR A 207 -21.37 9.44 11.44
C THR A 207 -20.08 10.23 11.19
N GLY A 208 -20.17 11.56 11.14
CA GLY A 208 -19.01 12.44 11.04
C GLY A 208 -18.02 12.28 12.20
N ALA A 209 -18.52 12.15 13.43
CA ALA A 209 -17.69 11.86 14.60
C ALA A 209 -16.97 10.50 14.49
N LYS A 210 -17.67 9.44 14.06
CA LYS A 210 -17.06 8.12 13.81
C LYS A 210 -15.96 8.18 12.75
N ILE A 211 -16.21 8.89 11.64
CA ILE A 211 -15.21 9.10 10.58
C ILE A 211 -13.97 9.79 11.14
N ARG A 212 -14.16 10.88 11.90
CA ARG A 212 -13.04 11.63 12.51
C ARG A 212 -12.19 10.76 13.43
N ILE A 213 -12.81 9.98 14.31
CA ILE A 213 -12.10 9.07 15.21
C ILE A 213 -11.31 8.04 14.41
N MET A 214 -11.94 7.39 13.43
CA MET A 214 -11.28 6.40 12.59
C MET A 214 -10.09 6.99 11.83
N LEU A 215 -10.26 8.17 11.22
CA LEU A 215 -9.17 8.86 10.54
C LEU A 215 -8.02 9.20 11.50
N SER A 216 -8.34 9.59 12.75
CA SER A 216 -7.33 9.88 13.77
C SER A 216 -6.51 8.64 14.12
N ASP A 217 -7.20 7.54 14.41
CA ASP A 217 -6.58 6.30 14.85
C ASP A 217 -5.69 5.74 13.73
N LEU A 218 -6.18 5.75 12.49
CA LEU A 218 -5.44 5.29 11.34
C LEU A 218 -4.24 6.21 11.04
N ALA A 219 -4.42 7.53 11.12
CA ALA A 219 -3.34 8.49 10.90
C ALA A 219 -2.21 8.32 11.92
N ASN A 220 -2.54 8.05 13.19
CA ASN A 220 -1.55 7.79 14.23
C ASN A 220 -0.70 6.55 13.90
N VAL A 221 -1.34 5.44 13.55
CA VAL A 221 -0.64 4.19 13.21
C VAL A 221 0.24 4.37 11.97
N VAL A 222 -0.31 4.98 10.92
CA VAL A 222 0.40 5.17 9.65
C VAL A 222 1.56 6.15 9.79
N THR A 223 1.41 7.23 10.56
CA THR A 223 2.47 8.23 10.80
C THR A 223 3.68 7.61 11.48
N VAL A 224 3.45 6.73 12.46
CA VAL A 224 4.52 5.96 13.11
C VAL A 224 5.17 5.01 12.11
N ALA A 225 4.37 4.27 11.33
CA ALA A 225 4.87 3.33 10.34
C ALA A 225 5.72 3.99 9.24
N THR A 226 5.33 5.16 8.76
CA THR A 226 6.06 5.88 7.72
C THR A 226 7.21 6.73 8.24
N ALA A 227 7.42 6.78 9.56
CA ALA A 227 8.31 7.76 10.21
C ALA A 227 8.07 9.19 9.69
N ALA A 228 6.79 9.54 9.48
CA ALA A 228 6.45 10.83 8.86
C ALA A 228 6.87 11.98 9.77
N THR A 229 7.35 13.07 9.17
CA THR A 229 7.80 14.28 9.88
C THR A 229 7.19 15.54 9.24
N GLY A 230 7.33 16.68 9.92
CA GLY A 230 6.91 17.97 9.40
C GLY A 230 5.40 18.09 9.24
N ALA A 231 4.96 18.61 8.09
CA ALA A 231 3.54 18.91 7.82
C ALA A 231 2.66 17.65 7.87
N VAL A 232 3.18 16.51 7.42
CA VAL A 232 2.46 15.23 7.39
C VAL A 232 2.16 14.75 8.81
N ALA A 233 3.18 14.70 9.67
CA ALA A 233 3.01 14.35 11.07
C ALA A 233 2.11 15.36 11.80
N TYR A 234 2.22 16.63 11.47
CA TYR A 234 1.37 17.67 12.04
C TYR A 234 -0.10 17.52 11.63
N LEU A 235 -0.40 17.21 10.37
CA LEU A 235 -1.77 16.99 9.89
C LEU A 235 -2.36 15.69 10.46
N ALA A 236 -1.57 14.63 10.60
CA ALA A 236 -2.03 13.41 11.24
C ALA A 236 -2.38 13.62 12.72
N SER A 237 -1.57 14.40 13.45
CA SER A 237 -1.76 14.65 14.89
C SER A 237 -2.73 15.80 15.20
N ASN A 238 -2.81 16.82 14.34
CA ASN A 238 -3.55 18.07 14.59
C ASN A 238 -4.60 18.40 13.52
N GLY A 239 -4.64 17.69 12.38
CA GLY A 239 -5.59 17.95 11.30
C GLY A 239 -7.05 17.82 11.74
N LEU A 240 -7.35 16.91 12.66
CA LEU A 240 -8.69 16.74 13.23
C LEU A 240 -9.04 17.81 14.29
N PRO A 241 -8.11 18.19 15.19
CA PRO A 241 -8.24 19.41 15.99
C PRO A 241 -8.40 20.72 15.18
N LEU A 242 -7.84 20.81 13.97
CA LEU A 242 -8.07 21.94 13.04
C LEU A 242 -9.47 21.91 12.42
N LEU A 243 -10.13 20.76 12.45
CA LEU A 243 -11.56 20.59 12.22
C LEU A 243 -12.35 20.76 13.53
N GLY A 244 -11.75 21.35 14.58
CA GLY A 244 -12.38 21.81 15.83
C GLY A 244 -12.97 23.19 15.69
#